data_AF-A0A7W9W8G3-F1
#
_entry.id   AF-A0A7W9W8G3-F1
#
_cell.length_a   1.000
_cell.length_b   1.000
_cell.length_c   1.000
_cell.angle_alpha   90.00
_cell.angle_beta   90.00
_cell.angle_gamma   90.00
#
_symmetry.space_group_name_H-M   'P 1'
#
loop_
_entity.id
_entity.type
_entity.pdbx_description
1 polymer ?
#
loop_
_entity_poly.entity_id
_entity_poly.type
_entity_poly.pdbx_seq_one_letter_code
_entity_poly.pdbx_strand_id
1 'polypeptide(L)'
;MAASLDAAFTLTRQSPFSYTCRQCNRCCYEKRIPLNPYEIIRLAQVVGVSTGVFLERFTEEGTALAVRERPGQPCVFLGEKGCTVHAGRPAACRLYPLGRMVRSTGEERFCEVQPHPESEGDYGLSGTVGEYLEAQEVESFFRAAELYYQVFQRVQSLLATAHADDEPGEVAWDVLTLLDADQCIADRGWVVPNDPEEKMLLHIASLNRWLDTLVEVK
;
A
#
# COMPACT_ATOMS: atom_id res chain seq x y z
N MET A 1 17.68 14.25 13.17
CA MET A 1 17.11 12.88 13.09
C MET A 1 17.14 12.28 11.68
N ALA A 2 17.07 13.04 10.58
CA ALA A 2 17.13 12.50 9.21
C ALA A 2 18.44 11.75 8.85
N ALA A 3 19.60 12.22 9.33
CA ALA A 3 20.90 11.61 9.03
C ALA A 3 21.08 10.16 9.52
N SER A 4 20.25 9.70 10.47
CA SER A 4 20.36 8.36 11.06
C SER A 4 19.63 7.26 10.28
N LEU A 5 18.61 7.62 9.50
CA LEU A 5 17.86 6.65 8.69
C LEU A 5 18.58 6.36 7.37
N ASP A 6 19.19 7.38 6.76
CA ASP A 6 19.93 7.27 5.51
C ASP A 6 21.10 6.27 5.58
N ALA A 7 21.76 6.17 6.74
CA ALA A 7 22.89 5.27 6.92
C ALA A 7 22.53 3.78 6.81
N ALA A 8 21.26 3.42 7.00
CA ALA A 8 20.80 2.04 6.90
C ALA A 8 20.46 1.63 5.45
N PHE A 9 20.13 2.59 4.58
CA PHE A 9 19.70 2.33 3.20
C PHE A 9 20.88 2.35 2.22
N THR A 10 21.72 1.32 2.32
CA THR A 10 22.97 1.22 1.55
C THR A 10 22.86 0.34 0.29
N LEU A 11 21.83 -0.50 0.20
CA LEU A 11 21.67 -1.46 -0.88
C LEU A 11 21.08 -0.81 -2.14
N THR A 12 21.46 -1.37 -3.29
CA THR A 12 20.97 -0.99 -4.63
C THR A 12 20.31 -2.20 -5.28
N ARG A 13 19.67 -2.02 -6.44
CA ARG A 13 19.14 -3.14 -7.22
C ARG A 13 20.20 -4.18 -7.63
N GLN A 14 21.48 -3.80 -7.65
CA GLN A 14 22.59 -4.69 -7.99
C GLN A 14 23.23 -5.36 -6.76
N SER A 15 22.83 -4.97 -5.54
CA SER A 15 23.35 -5.59 -4.32
C SER A 15 22.96 -7.08 -4.26
N PRO A 16 23.88 -7.97 -3.83
CA PRO A 16 23.57 -9.38 -3.63
C PRO A 16 22.45 -9.56 -2.61
N PHE A 17 21.41 -10.31 -2.98
CA PHE A 17 20.25 -10.56 -2.13
C PHE A 17 19.39 -11.69 -2.70
N SER A 18 18.84 -12.53 -1.84
CA SER A 18 17.76 -13.45 -2.18
C SER A 18 16.93 -13.77 -0.95
N TYR A 19 15.61 -13.79 -1.09
CA TYR A 19 14.71 -14.27 -0.05
C TYR A 19 13.56 -15.09 -0.63
N THR A 20 13.10 -16.10 0.10
CA THR A 20 11.85 -16.82 -0.20
C THR A 20 11.02 -17.03 1.06
N CYS A 21 9.79 -16.51 1.06
CA CYS A 21 8.82 -16.77 2.11
C CYS A 21 8.38 -18.23 2.05
N ARG A 22 8.59 -18.98 3.15
CA ARG A 22 8.12 -20.38 3.30
C ARG A 22 6.67 -20.50 3.76
N GLN A 23 5.94 -19.39 3.92
CA GLN A 23 4.60 -19.37 4.53
C GLN A 23 4.56 -20.11 5.87
N CYS A 24 5.63 -20.02 6.65
CA CYS A 24 5.84 -20.81 7.87
C CYS A 24 4.99 -20.37 9.07
N ASN A 25 4.18 -19.31 8.93
CA ASN A 25 3.36 -18.75 10.01
C ASN A 25 4.17 -18.34 11.24
N ARG A 26 5.40 -17.82 11.06
CA ARG A 26 6.28 -17.37 12.15
C ARG A 26 6.46 -15.85 12.24
N CYS A 27 6.31 -15.11 11.14
CA CYS A 27 6.68 -13.69 11.08
C CYS A 27 5.50 -12.69 10.92
N CYS A 28 4.31 -13.17 10.57
CA CYS A 28 3.13 -12.34 10.25
C CYS A 28 2.28 -11.97 11.48
N TYR A 29 2.95 -11.59 12.57
CA TYR A 29 2.36 -11.24 13.87
C TYR A 29 2.77 -9.82 14.26
N GLU A 30 1.84 -9.09 14.88
CA GLU A 30 2.09 -7.74 15.42
C GLU A 30 2.72 -6.79 14.38
N LYS A 31 2.31 -6.94 13.11
CA LYS A 31 2.78 -6.10 11.99
C LYS A 31 1.68 -5.14 11.59
N ARG A 32 1.97 -3.85 11.63
CA ARG A 32 1.15 -2.84 10.98
C ARG A 32 1.52 -2.77 9.50
N ILE A 33 0.65 -3.29 8.63
CA ILE A 33 0.87 -3.26 7.17
C ILE A 33 -0.03 -2.18 6.56
N PRO A 34 0.50 -0.98 6.28
CA PRO A 34 -0.28 0.07 5.64
C PRO A 34 -0.67 -0.34 4.21
N LEU A 35 -1.81 0.14 3.76
CA LEU A 35 -2.33 -0.11 2.42
C LEU A 35 -2.59 1.20 1.69
N ASN A 36 -2.25 1.24 0.41
CA ASN A 36 -2.75 2.23 -0.53
C ASN A 36 -4.01 1.71 -1.25
N PRO A 37 -4.74 2.56 -2.01
CA PRO A 37 -5.97 2.13 -2.66
C PRO A 37 -5.78 1.02 -3.71
N TYR A 38 -4.63 0.95 -4.40
CA TYR A 38 -4.36 -0.14 -5.33
C TYR A 38 -4.21 -1.49 -4.61
N GLU A 39 -3.58 -1.50 -3.44
CA GLU A 39 -3.47 -2.71 -2.63
C GLU A 39 -4.83 -3.15 -2.09
N ILE A 40 -5.69 -2.21 -1.70
CA ILE A 40 -7.09 -2.47 -1.34
C ILE A 40 -7.84 -3.10 -2.53
N ILE A 41 -7.76 -2.51 -3.72
CA ILE A 41 -8.38 -3.03 -4.95
C ILE A 41 -7.96 -4.48 -5.20
N ARG A 42 -6.65 -4.77 -5.17
CA ARG A 42 -6.12 -6.11 -5.44
C ARG A 42 -6.53 -7.12 -4.38
N LEU A 43 -6.46 -6.76 -3.10
CA LEU A 43 -6.82 -7.66 -2.01
C LEU A 43 -8.33 -7.93 -1.99
N ALA A 44 -9.16 -6.91 -2.24
CA ALA A 44 -10.61 -7.06 -2.40
C ALA A 44 -10.95 -8.05 -3.52
N GLN A 45 -10.25 -7.96 -4.67
CA GLN A 45 -10.41 -8.90 -5.78
C GLN A 45 -10.01 -10.33 -5.39
N VAL A 46 -8.89 -10.52 -4.69
CA VAL A 46 -8.45 -11.86 -4.24
C VAL A 46 -9.42 -12.48 -3.25
N VAL A 47 -10.01 -11.68 -2.36
CA VAL A 47 -10.99 -12.15 -1.38
C VAL A 47 -12.39 -12.31 -1.99
N GLY A 48 -12.66 -11.66 -3.14
CA GLY A 48 -13.94 -11.73 -3.84
C GLY A 48 -15.00 -10.80 -3.26
N VAL A 49 -14.61 -9.61 -2.80
CA VAL A 49 -15.50 -8.58 -2.23
C VAL A 49 -15.27 -7.22 -2.91
N SER A 50 -16.19 -6.28 -2.72
CA SER A 50 -15.99 -4.88 -3.15
C SER A 50 -14.95 -4.17 -2.28
N THR A 51 -14.41 -3.05 -2.75
CA THR A 51 -13.45 -2.24 -1.98
C THR A 51 -14.03 -1.71 -0.66
N GLY A 52 -15.28 -1.26 -0.65
CA GLY A 52 -15.98 -0.85 0.58
C GLY A 52 -16.11 -1.97 1.61
N VAL A 53 -16.54 -3.17 1.19
CA VAL A 53 -16.60 -4.35 2.08
C VAL A 53 -15.20 -4.74 2.56
N PHE A 54 -14.18 -4.58 1.71
CA PHE A 54 -12.82 -4.87 2.09
C PHE A 54 -12.32 -3.95 3.20
N LEU A 55 -12.52 -2.64 3.04
CA LEU A 55 -12.19 -1.62 4.03
C LEU A 55 -12.86 -1.93 5.37
N GLU A 56 -14.16 -2.21 5.37
CA GLU A 56 -14.92 -2.50 6.58
C GLU A 56 -14.40 -3.75 7.33
N ARG A 57 -14.09 -4.84 6.60
CA ARG A 57 -13.85 -6.16 7.22
C ARG A 57 -12.40 -6.53 7.45
N PHE A 58 -11.48 -5.96 6.66
CA PHE A 58 -10.09 -6.42 6.61
C PHE A 58 -9.09 -5.31 6.89
N THR A 59 -9.55 -4.11 7.23
CA THR A 59 -8.66 -3.00 7.57
C THR A 59 -8.92 -2.42 8.95
N GLU A 60 -7.86 -1.89 9.55
CA GLU A 60 -7.92 -1.02 10.71
C GLU A 60 -7.91 0.43 10.22
N GLU A 61 -8.94 1.18 10.60
CA GLU A 61 -9.10 2.61 10.25
C GLU A 61 -8.98 2.88 8.73
N GLY A 62 -9.26 1.89 7.87
CA GLY A 62 -9.12 2.01 6.41
C GLY A 62 -7.69 2.06 5.87
N THR A 63 -6.67 2.15 6.73
CA THR A 63 -5.30 2.50 6.31
C THR A 63 -4.29 1.37 6.48
N ALA A 64 -4.65 0.29 7.17
CA ALA A 64 -3.78 -0.86 7.40
C ALA A 64 -4.56 -2.16 7.37
N LEU A 65 -3.89 -3.28 7.08
CA LEU A 65 -4.49 -4.60 7.33
C LEU A 65 -4.84 -4.77 8.80
N ALA A 66 -6.04 -5.29 9.05
CA ALA A 66 -6.47 -5.66 10.38
C ALA A 66 -5.65 -6.85 10.94
N VAL A 67 -5.51 -6.87 12.26
CA VAL A 67 -5.04 -8.02 13.02
C VAL A 67 -6.19 -8.72 13.72
N ARG A 68 -6.01 -10.01 14.02
CA ARG A 68 -7.00 -10.75 14.81
C ARG A 68 -6.84 -10.41 16.29
N GLU A 69 -7.97 -10.23 16.97
CA GLU A 69 -8.04 -10.00 18.42
C GLU A 69 -7.74 -11.28 19.24
N ARG A 70 -6.49 -11.74 19.17
CA ARG A 70 -5.98 -12.88 19.94
C ARG A 70 -4.48 -12.69 20.24
N PRO A 71 -3.88 -13.47 21.17
CA PRO A 71 -2.45 -13.31 21.50
C PRO A 71 -1.54 -13.32 20.27
N GLY A 72 -0.59 -12.38 20.25
CA GLY A 72 0.33 -12.16 19.13
C GLY A 72 -0.28 -11.46 17.91
N GLN A 73 -1.54 -11.01 17.96
CA GLN A 73 -2.18 -10.17 16.93
C GLN A 73 -1.80 -10.56 15.49
N PRO A 74 -2.10 -11.80 15.05
CA PRO A 74 -1.75 -12.23 13.71
C PRO A 74 -2.54 -11.45 12.68
N CYS A 75 -1.92 -11.22 11.52
CA CYS A 75 -2.61 -10.67 10.35
C CYS A 75 -3.94 -11.39 10.09
N VAL A 76 -4.99 -10.65 9.70
CA VAL A 76 -6.32 -11.18 9.41
C VAL A 76 -6.30 -12.34 8.41
N PHE A 77 -5.37 -12.32 7.45
CA PHE A 77 -5.19 -13.35 6.42
C PHE A 77 -4.26 -14.51 6.81
N LEU A 78 -3.76 -14.58 8.05
CA LEU A 78 -2.92 -15.68 8.49
C LEU A 78 -3.78 -16.92 8.82
N GLY A 79 -3.81 -17.89 7.91
CA GLY A 79 -4.50 -19.17 8.07
C GLY A 79 -3.62 -20.25 8.69
N GLU A 80 -4.20 -21.43 8.96
CA GLU A 80 -3.46 -22.56 9.55
C GLU A 80 -2.29 -23.05 8.69
N LYS A 81 -2.43 -22.94 7.35
CA LYS A 81 -1.46 -23.43 6.37
C LYS A 81 -0.58 -22.33 5.72
N GLY A 82 -0.69 -21.09 6.17
CA GLY A 82 -0.01 -19.96 5.54
C GLY A 82 -0.89 -18.73 5.36
N CYS A 83 -0.37 -17.75 4.63
CA CYS A 83 -1.13 -16.56 4.24
C CYS A 83 -2.18 -16.94 3.18
N THR A 84 -3.47 -16.74 3.49
CA THR A 84 -4.57 -17.12 2.60
C THR A 84 -4.67 -16.25 1.35
N VAL A 85 -4.02 -15.08 1.37
CA VAL A 85 -3.94 -14.13 0.24
C VAL A 85 -2.52 -13.99 -0.28
N HIS A 86 -1.65 -15.00 -0.11
CA HIS A 86 -0.24 -14.87 -0.44
C HIS A 86 -0.01 -14.33 -1.86
N ALA A 87 -0.76 -14.81 -2.86
CA ALA A 87 -0.68 -14.30 -4.23
C ALA A 87 -1.11 -12.83 -4.39
N GLY A 88 -2.03 -12.35 -3.54
CA GLY A 88 -2.51 -10.97 -3.48
C GLY A 88 -1.79 -10.07 -2.48
N ARG A 89 -0.74 -10.56 -1.80
CA ARG A 89 -0.08 -9.86 -0.69
C ARG A 89 0.37 -8.44 -1.09
N PRO A 90 0.28 -7.45 -0.18
CA PRO A 90 0.63 -6.05 -0.46
C PRO A 90 2.14 -5.85 -0.63
N ALA A 91 2.55 -4.67 -1.08
CA ALA A 91 3.92 -4.31 -1.40
C ALA A 91 4.87 -4.53 -0.20
N ALA A 92 4.46 -4.16 1.02
CA ALA A 92 5.26 -4.38 2.21
C ALA A 92 5.55 -5.87 2.46
N CYS A 93 4.56 -6.75 2.22
CA CYS A 93 4.72 -8.20 2.34
C CYS A 93 5.56 -8.81 1.21
N ARG A 94 5.51 -8.23 0.01
CA ARG A 94 6.36 -8.61 -1.12
C ARG A 94 7.81 -8.18 -0.92
N LEU A 95 8.01 -7.00 -0.33
CA LEU A 95 9.34 -6.44 -0.09
C LEU A 95 10.08 -7.17 1.02
N TYR A 96 9.40 -7.63 2.06
CA TYR A 96 10.03 -8.29 3.21
C TYR A 96 11.06 -9.35 2.79
N PRO A 97 12.28 -9.37 3.35
CA PRO A 97 12.82 -8.55 4.45
C PRO A 97 13.56 -7.27 3.98
N LEU A 98 13.16 -6.63 2.88
CA LEU A 98 13.71 -5.35 2.45
C LEU A 98 12.84 -4.17 2.89
N GLY A 99 13.49 -3.13 3.40
CA GLY A 99 12.97 -1.77 3.41
C GLY A 99 13.35 -1.07 2.10
N ARG A 100 12.48 -0.17 1.63
CA ARG A 100 12.70 0.66 0.44
C ARG A 100 12.56 2.13 0.77
N MET A 101 13.46 2.96 0.25
CA MET A 101 13.42 4.41 0.33
C MET A 101 13.61 5.00 -1.07
N VAL A 102 12.79 6.00 -1.41
CA VAL A 102 12.98 6.82 -2.61
C VAL A 102 13.15 8.26 -2.16
N ARG A 103 14.25 8.88 -2.55
CA ARG A 103 14.50 10.30 -2.28
C ARG A 103 13.75 11.18 -3.28
N SER A 104 13.61 12.46 -2.96
CA SER A 104 13.04 13.46 -3.88
C SER A 104 13.82 13.61 -5.19
N THR A 105 15.10 13.20 -5.22
CA THR A 105 15.93 13.13 -6.43
C THR A 105 15.60 11.95 -7.34
N GLY A 106 14.69 11.06 -6.92
CA GLY A 106 14.40 9.79 -7.58
C GLY A 106 15.39 8.68 -7.24
N GLU A 107 16.38 8.94 -6.38
CA GLU A 107 17.33 7.91 -5.94
C GLU A 107 16.63 6.86 -5.07
N GLU A 108 16.66 5.61 -5.52
CA GLU A 108 16.11 4.45 -4.81
C GLU A 108 17.22 3.70 -4.07
N ARG A 109 16.97 3.43 -2.79
CA ARG A 109 17.85 2.66 -1.91
C ARG A 109 17.06 1.64 -1.09
N PHE A 110 17.75 0.60 -0.67
CA PHE A 110 17.17 -0.48 0.14
C PHE A 110 17.99 -0.74 1.39
N CYS A 111 17.34 -1.33 2.38
CA CYS A 111 18.00 -1.89 3.58
C CYS A 111 17.41 -3.26 3.87
N GLU A 112 18.17 -4.13 4.53
CA GLU A 112 17.59 -5.33 5.13
C GLU A 112 16.98 -4.94 6.47
N VAL A 113 15.67 -5.19 6.63
CA VAL A 113 15.04 -5.12 7.95
C VAL A 113 15.35 -6.39 8.71
N GLN A 114 15.61 -6.23 10.02
CA GLN A 114 15.88 -7.36 10.90
C GLN A 114 14.75 -8.40 10.78
N PRO A 115 15.04 -9.62 10.30
CA PRO A 115 14.01 -10.63 10.16
C PRO A 115 13.44 -11.07 11.51
N HIS A 116 12.25 -11.66 11.49
CA HIS A 116 11.74 -12.30 12.70
C HIS A 116 12.66 -13.48 13.04
N PRO A 117 13.13 -13.64 14.29
CA PRO A 117 14.14 -14.65 14.64
C PRO A 117 13.67 -16.08 14.39
N GLU A 118 12.35 -16.32 14.45
CA GLU A 118 11.74 -17.62 14.18
C GLU A 118 11.34 -17.81 12.71
N SER A 119 11.61 -16.85 11.83
CA SER A 119 11.27 -16.97 10.42
C SER A 119 12.05 -18.12 9.76
N GLU A 120 11.33 -19.14 9.30
CA GLU A 120 11.88 -20.25 8.52
C GLU A 120 12.02 -19.89 7.01
N GLY A 121 12.00 -18.62 6.63
CA GLY A 121 12.24 -18.21 5.24
C GLY A 121 13.67 -18.52 4.78
N ASP A 122 13.86 -18.71 3.48
CA ASP A 122 15.22 -18.90 2.94
C ASP A 122 15.84 -17.53 2.69
N TYR A 123 16.90 -17.20 3.42
CA TYR A 123 17.70 -15.99 3.22
C TYR A 123 19.00 -16.35 2.52
N GLY A 124 19.48 -15.49 1.63
CA GLY A 124 20.73 -15.76 0.91
C GLY A 124 21.18 -14.58 0.06
N LEU A 125 22.20 -14.85 -0.75
CA LEU A 125 22.85 -13.87 -1.64
C LEU A 125 22.98 -14.45 -3.07
N SER A 126 22.12 -15.39 -3.45
CA SER A 126 22.26 -16.13 -4.71
C SER A 126 21.83 -15.33 -5.94
N GLY A 127 21.18 -14.19 -5.75
CA GLY A 127 20.78 -13.25 -6.80
C GLY A 127 21.01 -11.82 -6.35
N THR A 128 20.21 -10.90 -6.88
CA THR A 128 20.26 -9.47 -6.56
C THR A 128 18.94 -8.96 -6.03
N VAL A 129 18.96 -7.78 -5.41
CA VAL A 129 17.74 -7.05 -5.02
C VAL A 129 16.83 -6.86 -6.25
N GLY A 130 17.37 -6.49 -7.40
CA GLY A 130 16.59 -6.27 -8.63
C GLY A 130 15.84 -7.53 -9.09
N GLU A 131 16.54 -8.67 -9.16
CA GLU A 131 15.93 -9.96 -9.51
C GLU A 131 14.87 -10.38 -8.49
N TYR A 132 15.12 -10.12 -7.21
CA TYR A 132 14.13 -10.36 -6.16
C TYR A 132 12.87 -9.49 -6.35
N LEU A 133 13.01 -8.19 -6.60
CA LEU A 133 11.89 -7.29 -6.84
C LEU A 133 11.07 -7.72 -8.06
N GLU A 134 11.73 -8.12 -9.14
CA GLU A 134 11.08 -8.66 -10.35
C GLU A 134 10.28 -9.93 -10.03
N ALA A 135 10.89 -10.91 -9.34
CA ALA A 135 10.22 -12.13 -8.92
C ALA A 135 9.04 -11.89 -7.95
N GLN A 136 9.06 -10.77 -7.22
CA GLN A 136 7.97 -10.36 -6.33
C GLN A 136 6.91 -9.50 -7.04
N GLU A 137 7.08 -9.15 -8.30
CA GLU A 137 6.14 -8.36 -9.11
C GLU A 137 5.78 -6.98 -8.51
N VAL A 138 6.74 -6.35 -7.82
CA VAL A 138 6.46 -5.12 -7.03
C VAL A 138 6.36 -3.84 -7.87
N GLU A 139 6.81 -3.84 -9.13
CA GLU A 139 6.83 -2.63 -9.96
C GLU A 139 5.44 -2.01 -10.16
N SER A 140 4.40 -2.84 -10.31
CA SER A 140 3.00 -2.38 -10.38
C SER A 140 2.59 -1.63 -9.10
N PHE A 141 3.03 -2.10 -7.94
CA PHE A 141 2.76 -1.46 -6.65
C PHE A 141 3.54 -0.17 -6.46
N PHE A 142 4.80 -0.12 -6.89
CA PHE A 142 5.60 1.11 -6.82
C PHE A 142 5.04 2.20 -7.73
N ARG A 143 4.63 1.84 -8.94
CA ARG A 143 3.93 2.74 -9.85
C ARG A 143 2.62 3.25 -9.25
N ALA A 144 1.82 2.37 -8.67
CA ALA A 144 0.58 2.75 -8.02
C ALA A 144 0.81 3.72 -6.84
N ALA A 145 1.80 3.43 -6.00
CA ALA A 145 2.17 4.30 -4.87
C ALA A 145 2.57 5.71 -5.34
N GLU A 146 3.35 5.82 -6.41
CA GLU A 146 3.73 7.10 -7.01
C GLU A 146 2.52 7.86 -7.56
N LEU A 147 1.63 7.20 -8.29
CA LEU A 147 0.43 7.85 -8.84
C LEU A 147 -0.52 8.35 -7.75
N TYR A 148 -0.74 7.58 -6.68
CA TYR A 148 -1.54 8.04 -5.55
C TYR A 148 -0.84 9.12 -4.73
N TYR A 149 0.49 9.10 -4.66
CA TYR A 149 1.25 10.17 -4.02
C TYR A 149 1.06 11.51 -4.75
N GLN A 150 0.97 11.52 -6.08
CA GLN A 150 0.67 12.72 -6.85
C GLN A 150 -0.73 13.29 -6.53
N VAL A 151 -1.73 12.43 -6.37
CA VAL A 151 -3.06 12.83 -5.91
C VAL A 151 -2.98 13.43 -4.50
N PHE A 152 -2.23 12.80 -3.59
CA PHE A 152 -2.03 13.31 -2.23
C PHE A 152 -1.30 14.64 -2.18
N GLN A 153 -0.29 14.86 -3.03
CA GLN A 153 0.39 16.15 -3.16
C GLN A 153 -0.57 17.25 -3.62
N ARG A 154 -1.47 16.91 -4.56
CA ARG A 154 -2.50 17.83 -5.02
C ARG A 154 -3.48 18.20 -3.91
N VAL A 155 -3.93 17.22 -3.12
CA VAL A 155 -4.73 17.45 -1.90
C VAL A 155 -4.02 18.42 -0.95
N GLN A 156 -2.76 18.14 -0.60
CA GLN A 156 -1.99 19.01 0.29
C GLN A 156 -1.85 20.43 -0.24
N SER A 157 -1.63 20.60 -1.55
CA SER A 157 -1.53 21.92 -2.17
C SER A 157 -2.84 22.72 -2.05
N LEU A 158 -4.00 22.06 -2.11
CA LEU A 158 -5.30 22.74 -1.97
C LEU A 158 -5.63 23.08 -0.53
N LEU A 159 -5.20 22.24 0.42
CA LEU A 159 -5.36 22.50 1.85
C LEU A 159 -4.43 23.63 2.32
N ALA A 160 -3.20 23.69 1.81
CA ALA A 160 -2.26 24.76 2.13
C ALA A 160 -2.71 26.15 1.65
N THR A 161 -3.62 26.21 0.67
CA THR A 161 -4.23 27.45 0.16
C THR A 161 -5.63 27.71 0.72
N ALA A 162 -6.13 26.90 1.66
CA ALA A 162 -7.37 27.20 2.39
C ALA A 162 -7.04 28.17 3.54
N HIS A 163 -7.85 29.23 3.71
CA HIS A 163 -7.65 30.19 4.79
C HIS A 163 -8.19 29.61 6.11
N ALA A 164 -7.57 29.97 7.23
CA ALA A 164 -8.01 29.51 8.57
C ALA A 164 -9.43 29.97 8.95
N ASP A 165 -9.95 31.00 8.24
CA ASP A 165 -11.30 31.55 8.42
C ASP A 165 -12.33 30.91 7.46
N ASP A 166 -11.92 30.02 6.56
CA ASP A 166 -12.85 29.18 5.80
C ASP A 166 -13.49 28.20 6.79
N GLU A 167 -14.77 28.42 7.14
CA GLU A 167 -15.57 27.39 7.82
C GLU A 167 -15.38 26.09 7.01
N PRO A 168 -14.91 24.98 7.63
CA PRO A 168 -14.77 23.73 6.91
C PRO A 168 -16.16 23.37 6.39
N GLY A 169 -16.38 23.60 5.10
CA GLY A 169 -17.63 23.22 4.45
C GLY A 169 -17.88 21.75 4.76
N GLU A 170 -19.16 21.37 4.88
CA GLU A 170 -19.67 20.01 5.18
C GLU A 170 -19.15 18.88 4.27
N VAL A 171 -18.13 19.11 3.44
CA VAL A 171 -17.31 18.07 2.84
C VAL A 171 -16.37 17.52 3.92
N ALA A 172 -16.96 16.85 4.90
CA ALA A 172 -16.24 15.98 5.81
C ALA A 172 -15.43 15.01 4.94
N TRP A 173 -14.11 15.13 5.02
CA TRP A 173 -13.18 14.21 4.41
C TRP A 173 -13.34 12.87 5.12
N ASP A 174 -14.34 12.09 4.73
CA ASP A 174 -14.29 10.69 5.07
C ASP A 174 -13.23 10.07 4.16
N VAL A 175 -12.00 10.07 4.65
CA VAL A 175 -10.84 9.47 3.99
C VAL A 175 -11.17 8.03 3.59
N LEU A 176 -12.02 7.32 4.35
CA LEU A 176 -12.49 5.98 4.01
C LEU A 176 -13.31 5.96 2.71
N THR A 177 -14.18 6.95 2.50
CA THR A 177 -14.94 7.12 1.25
C THR A 177 -14.02 7.36 0.06
N LEU A 178 -12.89 8.07 0.24
CA LEU A 178 -11.88 8.28 -0.82
C LEU A 178 -10.99 7.06 -1.09
N LEU A 179 -11.02 6.05 -0.22
CA LEU A 179 -10.32 4.78 -0.42
C LEU A 179 -11.22 3.72 -1.07
N ASP A 180 -12.55 3.89 -1.04
CA ASP A 180 -13.52 3.00 -1.69
C ASP A 180 -13.57 3.27 -3.20
N ALA A 181 -12.64 2.66 -3.93
CA ALA A 181 -12.51 2.83 -5.38
C ALA A 181 -13.78 2.46 -6.15
N ASP A 182 -14.47 1.39 -5.75
CA ASP A 182 -15.72 0.96 -6.39
C ASP A 182 -16.80 2.04 -6.27
N GLN A 183 -17.03 2.57 -5.06
CA GLN A 183 -17.99 3.64 -4.83
C GLN A 183 -17.56 4.93 -5.53
N CYS A 184 -16.29 5.32 -5.41
CA CYS A 184 -15.74 6.50 -6.05
C CYS A 184 -15.89 6.48 -7.57
N ILE A 185 -15.82 5.32 -8.23
CA ILE A 185 -16.04 5.21 -9.68
C ILE A 185 -17.55 5.24 -9.98
N ALA A 186 -18.35 4.49 -9.22
CA ALA A 186 -19.79 4.40 -9.41
C ALA A 186 -20.52 5.75 -9.26
N ASP A 187 -20.10 6.59 -8.31
CA ASP A 187 -20.66 7.92 -8.07
C ASP A 187 -20.51 8.87 -9.27
N ARG A 188 -19.62 8.56 -10.22
CA ARG A 188 -19.45 9.33 -11.47
C ARG A 188 -20.30 8.77 -12.61
N GLY A 189 -21.09 7.73 -12.35
CA GLY A 189 -21.82 6.98 -13.37
C GLY A 189 -20.91 6.17 -14.29
N TRP A 190 -19.67 5.90 -13.86
CA TRP A 190 -18.72 5.09 -14.64
C TRP A 190 -18.89 3.61 -14.31
N VAL A 191 -18.58 2.77 -15.29
CA VAL A 191 -18.56 1.31 -15.09
C VAL A 191 -17.32 0.94 -14.29
N VAL A 192 -17.50 0.24 -13.18
CA VAL A 192 -16.40 -0.28 -12.36
C VAL A 192 -15.75 -1.47 -13.08
N PRO A 193 -14.47 -1.38 -13.50
CA PRO A 193 -13.81 -2.47 -14.22
C PRO A 193 -13.36 -3.57 -13.26
N ASN A 194 -13.20 -4.79 -13.79
CA ASN A 194 -12.68 -5.92 -13.02
C ASN A 194 -11.14 -5.94 -12.96
N ASP A 195 -10.47 -5.35 -13.96
CA ASP A 195 -9.01 -5.26 -13.98
C ASP A 195 -8.51 -4.27 -12.91
N PRO A 196 -7.58 -4.66 -12.03
CA PRO A 196 -7.07 -3.78 -10.98
C PRO A 196 -6.37 -2.52 -11.48
N GLU A 197 -5.64 -2.60 -12.59
CA GLU A 197 -4.92 -1.45 -13.13
C GLU A 197 -5.89 -0.45 -13.75
N GLU A 198 -6.86 -0.92 -14.54
CA GLU A 198 -7.95 -0.09 -15.07
C GLU A 198 -8.74 0.56 -13.93
N LYS A 199 -9.09 -0.22 -12.89
CA LYS A 199 -9.82 0.29 -11.71
C LYS A 199 -9.03 1.38 -11.01
N MET A 200 -7.72 1.16 -10.79
CA MET A 200 -6.84 2.16 -10.19
C MET A 200 -6.82 3.46 -10.99
N LEU A 201 -6.65 3.37 -12.32
CA LEU A 201 -6.59 4.56 -13.16
C LEU A 201 -7.91 5.33 -13.18
N LEU A 202 -9.05 4.63 -13.24
CA LEU A 202 -10.36 5.26 -13.13
C LEU A 202 -10.61 5.86 -11.74
N HIS A 203 -10.14 5.21 -10.68
CA HIS A 203 -10.21 5.76 -9.33
C HIS A 203 -9.40 7.06 -9.22
N ILE A 204 -8.15 7.07 -9.70
CA ILE A 204 -7.31 8.29 -9.74
C ILE A 204 -7.95 9.39 -10.58
N ALA A 205 -8.55 9.06 -11.72
CA ALA A 205 -9.28 10.02 -12.55
C ALA A 205 -10.50 10.60 -11.83
N SER A 206 -11.23 9.75 -11.08
CA SER A 206 -12.37 10.14 -10.25
C SER A 206 -11.96 11.11 -9.13
N LEU A 207 -10.85 10.83 -8.45
CA LEU A 207 -10.29 11.70 -7.42
C LEU A 207 -9.84 13.05 -8.01
N ASN A 208 -9.09 13.04 -9.12
CA ASN A 208 -8.63 14.26 -9.76
C ASN A 208 -9.79 15.15 -10.23
N ARG A 209 -10.84 14.55 -10.81
CA ARG A 209 -12.03 15.29 -11.20
C ARG A 209 -12.73 15.95 -10.01
N TRP A 210 -12.80 15.27 -8.87
CA TRP A 210 -13.30 15.88 -7.65
C TRP A 210 -12.41 17.04 -7.19
N LEU A 211 -11.08 16.86 -7.19
CA LEU A 211 -10.14 17.92 -6.85
C LEU A 211 -10.24 19.14 -7.81
N ASP A 212 -10.58 18.94 -9.08
CA ASP A 212 -10.84 20.03 -10.04
C ASP A 212 -12.03 20.90 -9.57
N THR A 213 -13.12 20.28 -9.10
CA THR A 213 -14.30 21.01 -8.60
C THR A 213 -14.01 21.87 -7.37
N LEU A 214 -13.04 21.49 -6.54
CA LEU A 214 -12.64 22.27 -5.37
C LEU A 214 -11.81 23.51 -5.74
N VAL A 215 -11.15 23.50 -6.90
CA VAL A 215 -10.42 24.67 -7.42
C VAL A 215 -11.41 25.68 -8.00
N GLU A 216 -12.44 25.23 -8.70
CA GLU A 216 -13.43 26.11 -9.35
C GLU A 216 -14.36 26.84 -8.37
N VAL A 217 -14.49 26.34 -7.13
CA VAL A 217 -15.31 26.92 -6.07
C VAL A 217 -14.54 27.95 -5.21
N LYS A 218 -13.21 28.02 -5.34
CA LYS A 218 -12.35 29.05 -4.72
C LYS A 218 -12.11 30.21 -5.67
#